data_AF-A0A519K7L2-F1
#
_entry.id   AF-A0A519K7L2-F1
#
_cell.length_a   1.000
_cell.length_b   1.000
_cell.length_c   1.000
_cell.angle_alpha   90.00
_cell.angle_beta   90.00
_cell.angle_gamma   90.00
#
_symmetry.space_group_name_H-M   'P 1'
#
loop_
_entity.id
_entity.type
_entity.pdbx_description
1 polymer ?
#
loop_
_entity_poly.entity_id
_entity_poly.type
_entity_poly.pdbx_seq_one_letter_code
_entity_poly.pdbx_strand_id
1 'polypeptide(L)'
;YFRYQNPSIKKSLISLPLTYMGFAGYLNPFTNEAHVNYMLPMYNFPTTAAHEMAHQIGFASESEANFVGYMASVKNPDLYFQYSGYVTALKYCLGNWEVRDEHVLDQLEKTVNPGILQNFKDSRTFWDSYETFIEEGFKVFYDNFLKLNQQEGLESYNRFVDLLVNYYKLEKL
;
A
#
# COMPACT_ATOMS: atom_id res chain seq x y z
N TYR A 1 21.11 6.77 8.80
CA TYR A 1 20.08 5.82 9.26
C TYR A 1 18.82 6.58 9.60
N PHE A 2 17.77 6.41 8.81
CA PHE A 2 16.45 6.99 9.09
C PHE A 2 15.92 6.36 10.39
N ARG A 3 15.68 7.19 11.41
CA ARG A 3 15.08 6.75 12.69
C ARG A 3 13.76 7.48 12.85
N TYR A 4 12.69 6.73 13.07
CA TYR A 4 11.38 7.29 13.41
C TYR A 4 11.39 7.78 14.85
N GLN A 5 11.70 9.06 15.08
CA GLN A 5 11.90 9.61 16.42
C GLN A 5 10.65 10.26 17.01
N ASN A 6 9.81 10.86 16.17
CA ASN A 6 8.62 11.62 16.60
C ASN A 6 7.36 11.00 15.98
N PRO A 7 6.58 10.22 16.76
CA PRO A 7 5.31 9.67 16.30
C PRO A 7 4.35 10.78 15.88
N SER A 8 3.95 10.76 14.62
CA SER A 8 3.13 11.80 14.01
C SER A 8 2.26 11.19 12.91
N ILE A 9 1.51 10.15 13.32
CA ILE A 9 0.55 9.39 12.50
C ILE A 9 -0.84 9.66 13.07
N LYS A 10 -1.79 9.98 12.20
CA LYS A 10 -3.18 10.28 12.59
C LYS A 10 -4.17 9.58 11.67
N LYS A 11 -5.35 9.29 12.21
CA LYS A 11 -6.52 9.03 11.38
C LYS A 11 -6.85 10.31 10.61
N SER A 12 -7.07 10.18 9.31
CA SER A 12 -7.43 11.34 8.48
C SER A 12 -8.79 11.90 8.92
N LEU A 13 -8.89 13.23 9.08
CA LEU A 13 -10.17 13.91 9.31
C LEU A 13 -11.05 13.93 8.05
N ILE A 14 -10.47 13.63 6.89
CA ILE A 14 -11.13 13.65 5.58
C ILE A 14 -11.16 12.25 4.95
N SER A 15 -11.27 11.21 5.77
CA SER A 15 -11.30 9.80 5.33
C SER A 15 -12.37 9.51 4.27
N LEU A 16 -13.59 10.03 4.43
CA LEU A 16 -14.65 9.81 3.44
C LEU A 16 -14.31 10.42 2.07
N PRO A 17 -13.91 11.70 1.97
CA PRO A 17 -13.37 12.26 0.74
C PRO A 17 -12.20 11.45 0.16
N LEU A 18 -11.22 11.04 0.99
CA LEU A 18 -10.08 10.24 0.52
C LEU A 18 -10.52 8.91 -0.10
N THR A 19 -11.52 8.25 0.48
CA THR A 19 -12.06 7.00 -0.07
C THR A 19 -12.63 7.21 -1.46
N TYR A 20 -13.43 8.25 -1.68
CA TYR A 20 -13.96 8.60 -3.01
C TYR A 20 -12.87 9.01 -4.01
N MET A 21 -11.72 9.48 -3.52
CA MET A 21 -10.56 9.82 -4.34
C MET A 21 -9.63 8.62 -4.59
N GLY A 22 -9.91 7.45 -4.00
CA GLY A 22 -9.09 6.24 -4.15
C GLY A 22 -7.82 6.21 -3.30
N PHE A 23 -7.71 7.01 -2.23
CA PHE A 23 -6.52 7.09 -1.38
C PHE A 23 -6.67 6.34 -0.05
N ALA A 24 -5.67 5.50 0.24
CA ALA A 24 -5.55 4.77 1.49
C ALA A 24 -4.87 5.58 2.61
N GLY A 25 -4.11 6.60 2.24
CA GLY A 25 -3.41 7.51 3.13
C GLY A 25 -2.79 8.65 2.34
N TYR A 26 -2.19 9.59 3.04
CA TYR A 26 -1.36 10.63 2.46
C TYR A 26 -0.43 11.24 3.52
N LEU A 27 0.69 11.78 3.06
CA LEU A 27 1.50 12.69 3.86
C LEU A 27 0.95 14.11 3.74
N ASN A 28 0.58 14.74 4.86
CA ASN A 28 0.12 16.12 4.86
C ASN A 28 1.28 17.08 4.50
N PRO A 29 1.21 17.83 3.39
CA PRO A 29 2.34 18.64 2.92
C PRO A 29 2.64 19.86 3.79
N PHE A 30 1.72 20.25 4.68
CA PHE A 30 1.89 21.43 5.55
C PHE A 30 2.35 21.06 6.95
N THR A 31 1.86 19.94 7.50
CA THR A 31 2.18 19.51 8.87
C THR A 31 3.21 18.39 8.91
N ASN A 32 3.54 17.79 7.75
CA ASN A 32 4.36 16.60 7.62
C ASN A 32 3.80 15.40 8.41
N GLU A 33 2.49 15.36 8.68
CA GLU A 33 1.81 14.29 9.41
C GLU A 33 1.38 13.17 8.46
N ALA A 34 1.66 11.92 8.83
CA ALA A 34 1.17 10.74 8.12
C ALA A 34 -0.32 10.55 8.44
N HIS A 35 -1.19 10.72 7.46
CA HIS A 35 -2.63 10.59 7.63
C HIS A 35 -3.13 9.31 6.97
N VAL A 36 -3.73 8.42 7.76
CA VAL A 36 -4.22 7.12 7.27
C VAL A 36 -5.74 7.15 7.16
N ASN A 37 -6.28 6.63 6.06
CA ASN A 37 -7.71 6.49 5.87
C ASN A 37 -8.27 5.40 6.79
N TYR A 38 -9.05 5.79 7.80
CA TYR A 38 -9.60 4.85 8.80
C TYR A 38 -10.81 4.05 8.31
N MET A 39 -11.33 4.32 7.11
CA MET A 39 -12.45 3.58 6.53
C MET A 39 -12.05 2.29 5.82
N LEU A 40 -10.74 2.11 5.57
CA LEU A 40 -10.22 0.93 4.89
C LEU A 40 -10.54 -0.36 5.65
N PRO A 41 -10.69 -1.50 4.94
CA PRO A 41 -10.65 -2.81 5.57
C PRO A 41 -9.39 -2.94 6.44
N MET A 42 -9.57 -3.29 7.71
CA MET A 42 -8.51 -3.13 8.70
C MET A 42 -7.30 -4.05 8.49
N TYR A 43 -7.46 -5.14 7.74
CA TYR A 43 -6.47 -6.21 7.64
C TYR A 43 -5.11 -5.76 7.04
N ASN A 44 -5.10 -4.74 6.18
CA ASN A 44 -3.87 -4.15 5.62
C ASN A 44 -3.50 -2.79 6.26
N PHE A 45 -4.28 -2.31 7.23
CA PHE A 45 -4.12 -0.99 7.83
C PHE A 45 -2.74 -0.76 8.48
N PRO A 46 -2.14 -1.70 9.24
CA PRO A 46 -0.80 -1.52 9.79
C PRO A 46 0.27 -1.21 8.72
N THR A 47 0.26 -1.95 7.61
CA THR A 47 1.22 -1.73 6.51
C THR A 47 0.97 -0.42 5.79
N THR A 48 -0.30 -0.02 5.59
CA THR A 48 -0.61 1.30 5.05
C THR A 48 -0.11 2.42 5.96
N ALA A 49 -0.29 2.30 7.29
CA ALA A 49 0.25 3.28 8.22
C ALA A 49 1.79 3.35 8.15
N ALA A 50 2.47 2.20 8.08
CA ALA A 50 3.91 2.13 7.96
C ALA A 50 4.43 2.71 6.61
N HIS A 51 3.66 2.55 5.54
CA HIS A 51 3.92 3.18 4.24
C HIS A 51 3.89 4.72 4.34
N GLU A 52 2.85 5.30 4.95
CA GLU A 52 2.79 6.76 5.15
C GLU A 52 3.90 7.27 6.10
N MET A 53 4.28 6.47 7.09
CA MET A 53 5.46 6.75 7.92
C MET A 53 6.76 6.76 7.11
N ALA A 54 6.88 5.90 6.09
CA ALA A 54 8.04 5.87 5.21
C ALA A 54 8.14 7.17 4.41
N HIS A 55 7.02 7.68 3.89
CA HIS A 55 6.95 9.01 3.28
C HIS A 55 7.37 10.11 4.27
N GLN A 56 6.87 10.05 5.51
CA GLN A 56 7.20 11.03 6.57
C GLN A 56 8.70 11.10 6.89
N ILE A 57 9.44 10.00 6.73
CA ILE A 57 10.90 9.96 6.96
C ILE A 57 11.74 10.13 5.69
N GLY A 58 11.10 10.44 4.55
CA GLY A 58 11.78 10.90 3.33
C GLY A 58 11.87 9.88 2.19
N PHE A 59 11.18 8.74 2.27
CA PHE A 59 11.05 7.85 1.11
C PHE A 59 9.97 8.38 0.17
N ALA A 60 10.36 9.07 -0.90
CA ALA A 60 9.41 9.69 -1.82
C ALA A 60 8.80 8.70 -2.84
N SER A 61 9.52 7.64 -3.21
CA SER A 61 8.99 6.63 -4.14
C SER A 61 7.94 5.77 -3.44
N GLU A 62 6.77 5.64 -4.05
CA GLU A 62 5.70 4.73 -3.63
C GLU A 62 6.20 3.29 -3.48
N SER A 63 7.06 2.82 -4.40
CA SER A 63 7.60 1.46 -4.34
C SER A 63 8.56 1.26 -3.18
N GLU A 64 9.40 2.26 -2.89
CA GLU A 64 10.28 2.25 -1.72
C GLU A 64 9.49 2.38 -0.41
N ALA A 65 8.46 3.24 -0.38
CA ALA A 65 7.57 3.39 0.77
C ALA A 65 6.79 2.10 1.06
N ASN A 66 6.27 1.43 0.02
CA ASN A 66 5.66 0.10 0.13
C ASN A 66 6.66 -0.94 0.67
N PHE A 67 7.90 -0.95 0.18
CA PHE A 67 8.93 -1.85 0.67
C PHE A 67 9.30 -1.59 2.13
N VAL A 68 9.51 -0.33 2.53
CA VAL A 68 9.80 0.04 3.92
C VAL A 68 8.62 -0.28 4.83
N GLY A 69 7.39 0.02 4.39
CA GLY A 69 6.16 -0.33 5.11
C GLY A 69 6.02 -1.83 5.33
N TYR A 70 6.25 -2.63 4.27
CA TYR A 70 6.32 -4.08 4.37
C TYR A 70 7.35 -4.55 5.40
N MET A 71 8.59 -4.05 5.31
CA MET A 71 9.68 -4.45 6.21
C MET A 71 9.38 -4.08 7.67
N ALA A 72 8.81 -2.90 7.91
CA ALA A 72 8.39 -2.48 9.24
C ALA A 72 7.28 -3.38 9.80
N SER A 73 6.33 -3.79 8.96
CA SER A 73 5.24 -4.71 9.33
C SER A 73 5.74 -6.12 9.65
N VAL A 74 6.54 -6.75 8.78
CA VAL A 74 6.96 -8.15 8.97
C VAL A 74 8.04 -8.33 10.04
N LYS A 75 8.78 -7.28 10.39
CA LYS A 75 9.75 -7.30 11.50
C LYS A 75 9.13 -6.88 12.84
N ASN A 76 7.85 -6.51 12.87
CA ASN A 76 7.13 -6.18 14.09
C ASN A 76 6.84 -7.47 14.91
N PRO A 77 6.97 -7.47 16.25
CA PRO A 77 6.62 -8.64 17.06
C PRO A 77 5.12 -9.00 17.08
N ASP A 78 4.23 -8.06 16.74
CA ASP A 78 2.79 -8.28 16.69
C ASP A 78 2.39 -9.04 15.41
N LEU A 79 1.70 -10.17 15.58
CA LEU A 79 1.23 -11.02 14.48
C LEU A 79 0.27 -10.30 13.53
N TYR A 80 -0.48 -9.31 14.00
CA TYR A 80 -1.38 -8.52 13.16
C TYR A 80 -0.61 -7.65 12.18
N PHE A 81 0.50 -7.05 12.63
CA PHE A 81 1.41 -6.31 11.74
C PHE A 81 2.06 -7.25 10.74
N GLN A 82 2.58 -8.40 11.19
CA GLN A 82 3.20 -9.37 10.29
C GLN A 82 2.21 -9.85 9.21
N TYR A 83 0.99 -10.21 9.63
CA TYR A 83 -0.08 -10.58 8.71
C TYR A 83 -0.36 -9.47 7.69
N SER A 84 -0.51 -8.23 8.17
CA SER A 84 -0.72 -7.05 7.32
C SER A 84 0.39 -6.84 6.29
N GLY A 85 1.65 -7.12 6.66
CA GLY A 85 2.79 -7.06 5.76
C GLY A 85 2.73 -8.14 4.69
N TYR A 86 2.61 -9.41 5.11
CA TYR A 86 2.58 -10.56 4.21
C TYR A 86 1.39 -10.54 3.26
N VAL A 87 0.20 -10.17 3.72
CA VAL A 87 -1.01 -10.12 2.89
C VAL A 87 -0.92 -9.01 1.83
N THR A 88 -0.30 -7.89 2.16
CA THR A 88 0.01 -6.81 1.20
C THR A 88 1.00 -7.32 0.15
N ALA A 89 2.11 -7.94 0.56
CA ALA A 89 3.09 -8.50 -0.37
C ALA A 89 2.48 -9.55 -1.31
N LEU A 90 1.66 -10.46 -0.75
CA LEU A 90 0.96 -11.47 -1.53
C LEU A 90 0.03 -10.84 -2.58
N LYS A 91 -0.74 -9.81 -2.21
CA LYS A 91 -1.63 -9.10 -3.15
C LYS A 91 -0.86 -8.57 -4.36
N TYR A 92 0.30 -7.95 -4.14
CA TYR A 92 1.15 -7.43 -5.22
C TYR A 92 1.73 -8.56 -6.08
N CYS A 93 2.19 -9.65 -5.46
CA CYS A 93 2.70 -10.82 -6.19
C CYS A 93 1.62 -11.47 -7.07
N LEU A 94 0.39 -11.63 -6.57
CA LEU A 94 -0.73 -12.17 -7.35
C LEU A 94 -1.14 -11.22 -8.47
N GLY A 95 -1.27 -9.92 -8.20
CA GLY A 95 -1.59 -8.92 -9.23
C GLY A 95 -0.54 -8.85 -10.35
N ASN A 96 0.72 -9.14 -10.04
CA ASN A 96 1.75 -9.25 -11.07
C ASN A 96 1.54 -10.45 -12.01
N TRP A 97 1.01 -11.57 -11.50
CA TRP A 97 0.64 -12.73 -12.30
C TRP A 97 -0.67 -12.54 -13.07
N GLU A 98 -1.64 -11.79 -12.53
CA GLU A 98 -2.88 -11.42 -13.24
C GLU A 98 -2.58 -10.78 -14.61
N VAL A 99 -1.55 -9.94 -14.69
CA VAL A 99 -1.13 -9.28 -15.94
C VAL A 99 -0.23 -10.17 -16.81
N ARG A 100 0.56 -11.07 -16.19
CA ARG A 100 1.58 -11.87 -16.90
C ARG A 100 1.07 -13.19 -17.44
N ASP A 101 0.34 -13.94 -16.63
CA ASP A 101 -0.18 -15.27 -16.94
C ASP A 101 -1.32 -15.64 -15.98
N GLU A 102 -2.55 -15.50 -16.45
CA GLU A 102 -3.77 -15.83 -15.70
C GLU A 102 -3.84 -17.30 -15.27
N HIS A 103 -3.24 -18.21 -16.05
CA HIS A 103 -3.23 -19.63 -15.69
C HIS A 103 -2.34 -19.91 -14.47
N VAL A 104 -1.22 -19.19 -14.36
CA VAL A 104 -0.34 -19.26 -13.18
C VAL A 104 -1.04 -18.64 -11.97
N LEU A 105 -1.74 -17.50 -12.15
CA LEU A 105 -2.55 -16.90 -11.09
C LEU A 105 -3.58 -17.91 -10.53
N ASP A 106 -4.36 -18.56 -11.40
CA ASP A 106 -5.36 -19.57 -11.03
C ASP A 106 -4.77 -20.71 -10.19
N GLN A 107 -3.54 -21.12 -10.50
CA GLN A 107 -2.83 -22.16 -9.75
C GLN A 107 -2.39 -21.64 -8.38
N LEU A 108 -1.85 -20.41 -8.33
CA LEU A 108 -1.37 -19.78 -7.10
C LEU A 108 -2.53 -19.50 -6.13
N GLU A 109 -3.64 -18.96 -6.60
CA GLU A 109 -4.80 -18.65 -5.75
C GLU A 109 -5.35 -19.89 -5.03
N LYS A 110 -5.29 -21.07 -5.65
CA LYS A 110 -5.68 -22.35 -5.02
C LYS A 110 -4.79 -22.74 -3.84
N THR A 111 -3.59 -22.18 -3.74
CA THR A 111 -2.67 -22.41 -2.61
C THR A 111 -2.84 -21.39 -1.48
N VAL A 112 -3.58 -20.30 -1.73
CA VAL A 112 -3.81 -19.22 -0.76
C VAL A 112 -4.95 -19.60 0.18
N ASN A 113 -4.81 -19.22 1.45
CA ASN A 113 -5.87 -19.44 2.43
C ASN A 113 -7.16 -18.70 2.00
N PRO A 114 -8.34 -19.35 2.00
CA PRO A 114 -9.60 -18.71 1.60
C PRO A 114 -9.94 -17.43 2.37
N GLY A 115 -9.56 -17.32 3.64
CA GLY A 115 -9.76 -16.10 4.44
C GLY A 115 -8.94 -14.92 3.93
N ILE A 116 -7.77 -15.15 3.33
CA ILE A 116 -6.99 -14.10 2.68
C ILE A 116 -7.67 -13.65 1.39
N LEU A 117 -8.15 -14.59 0.57
CA LEU A 117 -8.91 -14.27 -0.64
C LEU A 117 -10.19 -13.50 -0.31
N GLN A 118 -10.86 -13.83 0.81
CA GLN A 118 -12.00 -13.06 1.30
C GLN A 118 -11.60 -11.62 1.68
N ASN A 119 -10.46 -11.41 2.34
CA ASN A 119 -9.97 -10.06 2.62
C ASN A 119 -9.73 -9.24 1.33
N PHE A 120 -9.19 -9.86 0.27
CA PHE A 120 -9.04 -9.19 -1.03
C PHE A 120 -10.39 -8.83 -1.64
N LYS A 121 -11.36 -9.73 -1.55
CA LYS A 121 -12.74 -9.48 -1.99
C LYS A 121 -13.38 -8.33 -1.21
N ASP A 122 -13.21 -8.31 0.12
CA ASP A 122 -13.74 -7.23 0.98
C ASP A 122 -13.13 -5.88 0.60
N SER A 123 -11.83 -5.83 0.31
CA SER A 123 -11.20 -4.62 -0.24
C SER A 123 -11.76 -4.22 -1.59
N ARG A 124 -11.95 -5.17 -2.51
CA ARG A 124 -12.51 -4.87 -3.84
C ARG A 124 -13.92 -4.29 -3.68
N THR A 125 -14.80 -5.00 -2.97
CA THR A 125 -16.17 -4.54 -2.68
C THR A 125 -16.20 -3.18 -1.98
N PHE A 126 -15.28 -2.92 -1.04
CA PHE A 126 -15.14 -1.61 -0.44
C PHE A 126 -14.86 -0.54 -1.49
N TRP A 127 -13.78 -0.68 -2.27
CA TRP A 127 -13.40 0.32 -3.28
C TRP A 127 -14.46 0.49 -4.38
N ASP A 128 -15.03 -0.59 -4.89
CA ASP A 128 -16.10 -0.57 -5.91
C ASP A 128 -17.33 0.21 -5.41
N SER A 129 -17.61 0.20 -4.10
CA SER A 129 -18.74 0.95 -3.53
C SER A 129 -18.52 2.48 -3.48
N TYR A 130 -17.29 2.94 -3.69
CA TYR A 130 -16.91 4.35 -3.72
C TYR A 130 -16.38 4.80 -5.09
N GLU A 131 -16.36 3.91 -6.09
CA GLU A 131 -15.96 4.24 -7.46
C GLU A 131 -16.95 5.24 -8.05
N THR A 132 -16.43 6.41 -8.44
CA THR A 132 -17.22 7.49 -9.04
C THR A 132 -16.39 8.18 -10.12
N PHE A 133 -17.04 8.85 -11.07
CA PHE A 133 -16.34 9.66 -12.10
C PHE A 133 -15.41 10.74 -11.51
N ILE A 134 -15.61 11.11 -10.24
CA ILE A 134 -14.79 12.06 -9.50
C ILE A 134 -13.39 11.49 -9.24
N GLU A 135 -13.29 10.17 -9.03
CA GLU A 135 -12.04 9.45 -8.78
C GLU A 135 -11.06 9.63 -9.96
N GLU A 136 -11.52 9.45 -11.20
CA GLU A 136 -10.68 9.59 -12.39
C GLU A 136 -10.12 11.02 -12.53
N GLY A 137 -10.95 12.04 -12.31
CA GLY A 137 -10.53 13.44 -12.37
C GLY A 137 -9.49 13.78 -11.29
N PHE A 138 -9.66 13.27 -10.07
CA PHE A 138 -8.70 13.48 -8.99
C PHE A 138 -7.41 12.72 -9.19
N LYS A 139 -7.45 11.48 -9.68
CA LYS A 139 -6.24 10.71 -10.02
C LYS A 139 -5.41 11.44 -11.07
N VAL A 140 -6.03 12.01 -12.10
CA VAL A 140 -5.33 12.80 -13.12
C VAL A 140 -4.73 14.08 -12.53
N PHE A 141 -5.46 14.82 -11.70
CA PHE A 141 -4.92 16.00 -11.03
C PHE A 141 -3.74 15.66 -10.12
N TYR A 142 -3.88 14.62 -9.31
CA TYR A 142 -2.88 14.22 -8.32
C TYR A 142 -1.64 13.61 -8.97
N ASP A 143 -1.79 12.74 -9.99
CA ASP A 143 -0.67 12.21 -10.76
C ASP A 143 0.12 13.34 -11.45
N ASN A 144 -0.57 14.36 -11.96
CA ASN A 144 0.09 15.56 -12.47
C ASN A 144 0.81 16.35 -11.36
N PHE A 145 0.21 16.49 -10.18
CA PHE A 145 0.85 17.13 -9.03
C PHE A 145 2.14 16.38 -8.62
N LEU A 146 2.10 15.05 -8.52
CA LEU A 146 3.28 14.23 -8.19
C LEU A 146 4.38 14.38 -9.25
N LYS A 147 4.03 14.29 -10.53
CA LYS A 147 4.96 14.46 -11.66
C LYS A 147 5.60 15.86 -11.67
N LEU A 148 4.82 16.91 -11.40
CA LEU A 148 5.31 18.28 -11.28
C LEU A 148 6.31 18.44 -10.11
N ASN A 149 6.16 17.62 -9.06
CA ASN A 149 7.07 17.58 -7.91
C ASN A 149 8.20 16.53 -8.04
N GLN A 150 8.46 16.01 -9.26
CA GLN A 150 9.51 15.03 -9.55
C GLN A 150 9.37 13.70 -8.79
N GLN A 151 8.16 13.34 -8.38
CA GLN A 151 7.86 12.04 -7.78
C GLN A 151 7.43 11.04 -8.87
N GLU A 152 7.73 9.75 -8.66
CA GLU A 152 7.24 8.69 -9.56
C GLU A 152 5.71 8.73 -9.60
N GLY A 153 5.13 8.68 -10.81
CA GLY A 153 3.68 8.61 -10.98
C GLY A 153 3.10 7.25 -10.57
N LEU A 154 1.77 7.11 -10.67
CA LEU A 154 1.03 5.92 -10.22
C LEU A 154 1.39 4.61 -10.96
N GLU A 155 2.20 4.63 -12.02
CA GLU A 155 2.56 3.44 -12.82
C GLU A 155 3.64 2.53 -12.19
N SER A 156 4.21 2.87 -11.04
CA SER A 156 5.40 2.17 -10.51
C SER A 156 5.15 0.86 -9.74
N TYR A 157 3.92 0.35 -9.64
CA TYR A 157 3.54 -0.82 -8.82
C TYR A 157 4.39 -2.09 -9.03
N ASN A 158 5.00 -2.28 -10.21
CA ASN A 158 5.86 -3.43 -10.50
C ASN A 158 7.19 -3.42 -9.72
N ARG A 159 7.69 -2.26 -9.29
CA ARG A 159 9.03 -2.14 -8.69
C ARG A 159 9.08 -2.62 -7.23
N PHE A 160 7.95 -2.59 -6.50
CA PHE A 160 7.89 -3.18 -5.16
C PHE A 160 8.15 -4.69 -5.16
N VAL A 161 7.57 -5.44 -6.12
CA VAL A 161 7.80 -6.89 -6.24
C VAL A 161 9.27 -7.18 -6.55
N ASP A 162 9.92 -6.37 -7.39
CA ASP A 162 11.35 -6.50 -7.67
C ASP A 162 12.21 -6.27 -6.41
N LEU A 163 11.87 -5.27 -5.58
CA LEU A 163 12.54 -5.04 -4.30
C LEU A 163 12.40 -6.22 -3.35
N LEU A 164 11.19 -6.80 -3.25
CA LEU A 164 10.95 -8.01 -2.45
C LEU A 164 11.81 -9.19 -2.93
N VAL A 165 11.76 -9.51 -4.23
CA VAL A 165 12.48 -10.64 -4.80
C VAL A 165 13.99 -10.47 -4.60
N ASN A 166 14.52 -9.27 -4.81
CA ASN A 166 15.95 -9.01 -4.62
C ASN A 166 16.36 -9.11 -3.14
N TYR A 167 15.56 -8.57 -2.22
CA TYR A 167 15.80 -8.70 -0.78
C TYR A 167 15.90 -10.17 -0.36
N TYR A 168 14.94 -11.01 -0.75
CA TYR A 168 14.92 -12.44 -0.40
C TYR A 168 15.89 -13.32 -1.20
N LYS A 169 16.42 -12.85 -2.34
CA LYS A 169 17.55 -13.52 -3.01
C LYS A 169 18.86 -13.30 -2.27
N LEU A 170 19.05 -12.11 -1.69
CA LEU A 170 20.26 -11.73 -0.98
C LEU A 170 20.25 -12.20 0.49
N GLU A 171 19.09 -12.16 1.15
CA GLU A 171 18.88 -12.74 2.47
C GLU A 171 18.32 -14.15 2.33
N LYS A 172 19.14 -15.18 2.58
CA LYS A 172 18.63 -16.56 2.73
C LYS A 172 17.63 -16.59 3.89
N LEU A 173 16.41 -17.06 3.61
CA LEU A 173 15.36 -17.33 4.62
C LEU A 173 15.86 -18.25 5.75
#